data_AF-A0A6I0E4U6-F1
#
_entry.id   AF-A0A6I0E4U6-F1
#
_cell.length_a   1.000
_cell.length_b   1.000
_cell.length_c   1.000
_cell.angle_alpha   90.00
_cell.angle_beta   90.00
_cell.angle_gamma   90.00
#
_symmetry.space_group_name_H-M   'P 1'
#
loop_
_entity.id
_entity.type
_entity.pdbx_description
1 polymer ?
#
loop_
_entity_poly.entity_id
_entity_poly.type
_entity_poly.pdbx_seq_one_letter_code
_entity_poly.pdbx_strand_id
1 'polypeptide(L)'
;MRVELGFALRLAWIPLAFLLGVRGLHAVRDFGQPTELLHISTVPACLAQEVTRHRPVYRSFDAPPYYLALYGPLLYYIPGWINRSLEWGGTDLVMLGRGISLGALGVGVVVLARLMRRWGHASASLTALMTGMFLASGVLWPICLSFRPDAAEFMFVALAGAALLRWERSALRLLAIPLLLAAFLYKQSAVSALAGFAAYLWLRGRRGAAVGFV
;
A
#
# COMPACT_ATOMS: atom_id res chain seq x y z
N MET A 1 2.57 25.66 -28.55
CA MET A 1 2.67 25.21 -27.13
C MET A 1 1.42 24.56 -26.54
N ARG A 2 0.27 25.24 -26.30
CA ARG A 2 -0.91 24.57 -25.65
C ARG A 2 -1.53 23.43 -26.49
N VAL A 3 -1.53 23.58 -27.82
CA VAL A 3 -2.09 22.59 -28.75
C VAL A 3 -1.23 21.31 -28.81
N GLU A 4 0.09 21.46 -28.78
CA GLU A 4 1.04 20.34 -28.85
C GLU A 4 1.03 19.48 -27.59
N LEU A 5 0.91 20.11 -26.40
CA LEU A 5 0.81 19.39 -25.14
C LEU A 5 -0.48 18.55 -25.05
N GLY A 6 -1.60 19.09 -25.54
CA GLY A 6 -2.88 18.38 -25.59
C GLY A 6 -2.83 17.16 -26.50
N PHE A 7 -2.16 17.27 -27.66
CA PHE A 7 -1.96 16.17 -28.59
C PHE A 7 -1.03 15.09 -28.03
N ALA A 8 0.11 15.48 -27.45
CA ALA A 8 1.04 14.56 -26.81
C ALA A 8 0.39 13.76 -25.66
N LEU A 9 -0.41 14.42 -24.82
CA LEU A 9 -1.15 13.74 -23.75
C LEU A 9 -2.15 12.71 -24.29
N ARG A 10 -2.84 13.02 -25.39
CA ARG A 10 -3.78 12.07 -26.04
C ARG A 10 -3.04 10.86 -26.62
N LEU A 11 -1.88 11.07 -27.24
CA LEU A 11 -1.07 9.96 -27.74
C LEU A 11 -0.54 9.07 -26.62
N ALA A 12 -0.16 9.65 -25.48
CA ALA A 12 0.31 8.89 -24.31
C ALA A 12 -0.76 7.94 -23.72
N TRP A 13 -2.05 8.23 -23.94
CA TRP A 13 -3.14 7.36 -23.48
C TRP A 13 -3.19 6.02 -24.21
N ILE A 14 -2.76 5.93 -25.46
CA ILE A 14 -2.81 4.69 -26.25
C ILE A 14 -1.91 3.59 -25.64
N PRO A 15 -0.59 3.79 -25.47
CA PRO A 15 0.26 2.77 -24.87
C PRO A 15 -0.12 2.52 -23.41
N LEU A 16 -0.58 3.55 -22.69
CA LEU A 16 -1.02 3.38 -21.31
C LEU A 16 -2.28 2.50 -21.19
N ALA A 17 -3.29 2.73 -22.02
CA ALA A 17 -4.50 1.92 -22.04
C ALA A 17 -4.19 0.46 -22.39
N PHE A 18 -3.29 0.23 -23.35
CA PHE A 18 -2.79 -1.11 -23.67
C PHE A 18 -2.10 -1.76 -22.46
N LEU A 19 -1.18 -1.05 -21.80
CA LEU A 19 -0.47 -1.57 -20.62
C LEU A 19 -1.44 -1.87 -19.47
N LEU A 20 -2.38 -0.98 -19.18
CA LEU A 20 -3.42 -1.20 -18.16
C LEU A 20 -4.29 -2.40 -18.50
N GLY A 21 -4.66 -2.58 -19.78
CA GLY A 21 -5.40 -3.76 -20.25
C GLY A 21 -4.63 -5.05 -20.03
N VAL A 22 -3.34 -5.08 -20.41
CA VAL A 22 -2.46 -6.23 -20.18
C VAL A 22 -2.33 -6.53 -18.69
N ARG A 23 -2.13 -5.51 -17.85
CA ARG A 23 -2.08 -5.68 -16.38
C ARG A 23 -3.41 -6.18 -15.80
N GLY A 24 -4.55 -5.70 -16.29
CA GLY A 24 -5.87 -6.18 -15.90
C GLY A 24 -6.09 -7.65 -16.25
N LEU A 25 -5.63 -8.09 -17.43
CA LEU A 25 -5.70 -9.50 -17.82
C LEU A 25 -4.80 -10.39 -16.95
N HIS A 26 -3.57 -9.93 -16.65
CA HIS A 26 -2.73 -10.59 -15.67
C HIS A 26 -3.40 -10.64 -14.29
N ALA A 27 -4.15 -9.60 -13.90
CA ALA A 27 -4.87 -9.57 -12.63
C ALA A 27 -5.82 -10.72 -12.49
N VAL A 28 -6.71 -10.83 -13.46
CA VAL A 28 -7.74 -11.86 -13.47
C VAL A 28 -7.10 -13.25 -13.52
N ARG A 29 -6.07 -13.43 -14.36
CA ARG A 29 -5.38 -14.72 -14.52
C ARG A 29 -4.63 -15.15 -13.26
N ASP A 30 -3.82 -14.26 -12.70
CA ASP A 30 -2.85 -14.59 -11.64
C ASP A 30 -3.49 -14.53 -10.24
N PHE A 31 -4.58 -13.78 -10.06
CA PHE A 31 -5.27 -13.68 -8.77
C PHE A 31 -5.80 -15.03 -8.29
N GLY A 32 -6.38 -15.84 -9.17
CA GLY A 32 -6.91 -17.17 -8.84
C GLY A 32 -5.85 -18.28 -8.81
N GLN A 33 -4.62 -18.00 -9.25
CA GLN A 33 -3.53 -18.96 -9.30
C GLN A 33 -2.40 -18.52 -8.37
N PRO A 34 -2.45 -18.88 -7.08
CA PRO A 34 -1.43 -18.48 -6.12
C PRO A 34 -0.18 -19.34 -6.32
N THR A 35 0.57 -19.07 -7.39
CA THR A 35 1.89 -19.68 -7.66
C THR A 35 2.88 -19.44 -6.52
N GLU A 36 2.61 -18.43 -5.69
CA GLU A 36 3.26 -18.15 -4.42
C GLU A 36 3.20 -19.29 -3.41
N LEU A 37 2.24 -20.23 -3.53
CA LEU A 37 2.10 -21.41 -2.65
C LEU A 37 3.34 -22.31 -2.61
N LEU A 38 4.21 -22.22 -3.62
CA LEU A 38 5.45 -22.98 -3.73
C LEU A 38 6.70 -22.15 -3.39
N HIS A 39 6.52 -20.90 -2.93
CA HIS A 39 7.60 -19.91 -2.80
C HIS A 39 7.66 -19.34 -1.38
N ILE A 40 8.76 -18.64 -1.06
CA ILE A 40 8.94 -17.89 0.21
C ILE A 40 7.81 -16.88 0.48
N SER A 41 7.05 -16.51 -0.55
CA SER A 41 5.88 -15.62 -0.47
C SER A 41 4.69 -16.24 0.28
N THR A 42 4.73 -17.55 0.61
CA THR A 42 3.77 -18.20 1.53
C THR A 42 4.00 -17.86 3.00
N VAL A 43 5.21 -17.45 3.38
CA VAL A 43 5.58 -17.28 4.79
C VAL A 43 4.61 -16.34 5.53
N PRO A 44 4.14 -15.22 4.96
CA PRO A 44 3.10 -14.41 5.59
C PRO A 44 1.78 -15.14 5.84
N ALA A 45 1.33 -15.99 4.91
CA ALA A 45 0.13 -16.79 5.09
C ALA A 45 0.32 -17.85 6.19
N CYS A 46 1.47 -18.52 6.24
CA CYS A 46 1.79 -19.46 7.30
C CYS A 46 1.81 -18.78 8.68
N LEU A 47 2.43 -17.60 8.79
CA LEU A 47 2.44 -16.83 10.04
C LEU A 47 1.04 -16.33 10.44
N ALA A 48 0.23 -15.89 9.48
CA ALA A 48 -1.18 -15.56 9.74
C ALA A 48 -2.00 -16.77 10.18
N GLN A 49 -1.70 -17.97 9.67
CA GLN A 49 -2.34 -19.22 10.12
C GLN A 49 -1.95 -19.58 11.56
N GLU A 50 -0.72 -19.28 11.99
CA GLU A 50 -0.32 -19.44 13.39
C GLU A 50 -1.12 -18.51 14.31
N VAL A 51 -1.45 -17.29 13.87
CA VAL A 51 -2.37 -16.40 14.62
C VAL A 51 -3.76 -17.03 14.77
N THR A 52 -4.30 -17.67 13.72
CA THR A 52 -5.58 -18.40 13.80
C THR A 52 -5.53 -19.49 14.89
N ARG A 53 -4.36 -20.10 15.11
CA ARG A 53 -4.11 -21.15 16.13
C ARG A 53 -3.70 -20.61 17.50
N HIS A 54 -3.88 -19.31 17.77
CA HIS A 54 -3.45 -18.66 19.02
C HIS A 54 -1.95 -18.72 19.31
N ARG A 55 -1.11 -18.92 18.29
CA ARG A 55 0.34 -18.95 18.44
C ARG A 55 0.94 -17.56 18.15
N PRO A 56 2.01 -17.18 18.85
CA PRO A 56 2.69 -15.92 18.58
C PRO A 56 3.36 -15.94 17.20
N VAL A 57 3.31 -14.80 16.50
CA VAL A 57 3.99 -14.61 15.20
C VAL A 57 5.51 -14.54 15.38
N TYR A 58 5.94 -13.79 16.39
CA TYR A 58 7.35 -13.64 16.74
C TYR A 58 7.69 -14.73 17.76
N ARG A 59 8.46 -15.72 17.34
CA ARG A 59 8.89 -16.86 18.16
C ARG A 59 10.40 -17.04 18.07
N SER A 60 10.97 -17.76 19.03
CA SER A 60 12.38 -18.16 18.95
C SER A 60 12.63 -19.03 17.72
N PHE A 61 13.84 -18.94 17.16
CA PHE A 61 14.32 -19.81 16.10
C PHE A 61 14.71 -21.20 16.61
N ASP A 62 14.68 -21.43 17.92
CA ASP A 62 15.08 -22.69 18.54
C ASP A 62 14.07 -23.83 18.31
N ALA A 63 12.88 -23.53 17.80
CA ALA A 63 11.83 -24.52 17.58
C ALA A 63 11.14 -24.34 16.22
N PRO A 64 10.79 -25.44 15.53
CA PRO A 64 10.03 -25.36 14.29
C PRO A 64 8.60 -24.85 14.52
N PRO A 65 7.93 -24.29 13.49
CA PRO A 65 8.47 -23.96 12.16
C PRO A 65 9.42 -22.74 12.15
N TYR A 66 10.53 -22.83 11.42
CA TYR A 66 11.56 -21.78 11.30
C TYR A 66 11.15 -20.58 10.40
N TYR A 67 9.88 -20.18 10.45
CA TYR A 67 9.39 -19.02 9.70
C TYR A 67 9.91 -17.73 10.33
N LEU A 68 10.47 -16.86 9.50
CA LEU A 68 10.91 -15.54 9.91
C LEU A 68 9.85 -14.48 9.58
N ALA A 69 9.33 -13.82 10.62
CA ALA A 69 8.45 -12.67 10.49
C ALA A 69 9.25 -11.42 10.09
N LEU A 70 9.45 -11.22 8.79
CA LEU A 70 10.21 -10.07 8.23
C LEU A 70 9.44 -8.75 8.28
N TYR A 71 8.12 -8.79 8.38
CA TYR A 71 7.25 -7.63 8.28
C TYR A 71 6.62 -7.28 9.63
N GLY A 72 5.90 -6.16 9.67
CA GLY A 72 5.23 -5.72 10.88
C GLY A 72 4.02 -6.60 11.25
N PRO A 73 3.56 -6.53 12.51
CA PRO A 73 2.55 -7.43 13.04
C PRO A 73 1.21 -7.36 12.31
N LEU A 74 0.80 -6.18 11.82
CA LEU A 74 -0.53 -6.01 11.22
C LEU A 74 -0.71 -6.84 9.95
N LEU A 75 0.38 -7.15 9.23
CA LEU A 75 0.33 -8.03 8.06
C LEU A 75 -0.20 -9.43 8.41
N TYR A 76 0.13 -9.93 9.59
CA TYR A 76 -0.20 -11.31 10.00
C TYR A 76 -1.46 -11.37 10.86
N TYR A 77 -1.59 -10.45 11.82
CA TYR A 77 -2.66 -10.49 12.80
C TYR A 77 -4.04 -10.18 12.22
N ILE A 78 -4.16 -9.18 11.34
CA ILE A 78 -5.44 -8.81 10.73
C ILE A 78 -6.04 -9.99 9.94
N PRO A 79 -5.36 -10.56 8.93
CA PRO A 79 -5.91 -11.69 8.19
C PRO A 79 -6.05 -12.95 9.07
N GLY A 80 -5.15 -13.19 10.03
CA GLY A 80 -5.27 -14.32 10.95
C GLY A 80 -6.50 -14.26 11.86
N TRP A 81 -6.86 -13.07 12.35
CA TRP A 81 -8.10 -12.85 13.12
C TRP A 81 -9.36 -12.97 12.27
N ILE A 82 -9.35 -12.43 11.05
CA ILE A 82 -10.47 -12.61 10.12
C ILE A 82 -10.67 -14.09 9.83
N ASN A 83 -9.58 -14.81 9.52
CA ASN A 83 -9.62 -16.23 9.22
C ASN A 83 -10.10 -17.08 10.40
N ARG A 84 -9.80 -16.67 11.63
CA ARG A 84 -10.30 -17.33 12.84
C ARG A 84 -11.83 -17.32 12.94
N SER A 85 -12.47 -16.25 12.48
CA SER A 85 -13.93 -16.14 12.49
C SER A 85 -14.60 -16.91 11.35
N LEU A 86 -13.87 -17.24 10.29
CA LEU A 86 -14.41 -17.80 9.05
C LEU A 86 -13.96 -19.25 8.80
N GLU A 87 -12.99 -19.74 9.58
CA GLU A 87 -12.42 -21.08 9.51
C GLU A 87 -11.88 -21.46 8.12
N TRP A 88 -11.38 -20.49 7.37
CA TRP A 88 -10.91 -20.77 6.01
C TRP A 88 -9.56 -21.50 5.97
N GLY A 89 -9.34 -22.19 4.84
CA GLY A 89 -8.12 -22.94 4.57
C GLY A 89 -6.92 -22.05 4.22
N GLY A 90 -5.76 -22.68 4.01
CA GLY A 90 -4.53 -21.95 3.66
C GLY A 90 -4.64 -21.17 2.35
N THR A 91 -5.29 -21.75 1.33
CA THR A 91 -5.52 -21.09 0.03
C THR A 91 -6.38 -19.85 0.19
N ASP A 92 -7.46 -19.94 0.97
CA ASP A 92 -8.38 -18.82 1.20
C ASP A 92 -7.69 -17.68 1.96
N LEU A 93 -6.81 -18.00 2.91
CA LEU A 93 -6.01 -17.02 3.64
C LEU A 93 -5.06 -16.25 2.70
N VAL A 94 -4.48 -16.92 1.71
CA VAL A 94 -3.70 -16.25 0.65
C VAL A 94 -4.59 -15.32 -0.16
N MET A 95 -5.78 -15.78 -0.58
CA MET A 95 -6.73 -14.97 -1.32
C MET A 95 -7.20 -13.75 -0.53
N LEU A 96 -7.43 -13.90 0.77
CA LEU A 96 -7.73 -12.81 1.68
C LEU A 96 -6.59 -11.78 1.71
N GLY A 97 -5.35 -12.23 1.88
CA GLY A 97 -4.17 -11.34 1.87
C GLY A 97 -4.02 -10.57 0.56
N ARG A 98 -4.26 -11.23 -0.58
CA ARG A 98 -4.29 -10.59 -1.91
C ARG A 98 -5.42 -9.57 -2.03
N GLY A 99 -6.61 -9.93 -1.57
CA GLY A 99 -7.78 -9.04 -1.56
C GLY A 99 -7.53 -7.78 -0.71
N ILE A 100 -6.94 -7.93 0.47
CA ILE A 100 -6.54 -6.80 1.33
C ILE A 100 -5.52 -5.92 0.60
N SER A 101 -4.50 -6.52 -0.03
CA SER A 101 -3.45 -5.78 -0.75
C SER A 101 -4.02 -4.99 -1.93
N LEU A 102 -4.90 -5.59 -2.75
CA LEU A 102 -5.58 -4.91 -3.84
C LEU A 102 -6.51 -3.79 -3.36
N GLY A 103 -7.30 -4.05 -2.31
CA GLY A 103 -8.17 -3.05 -1.70
C GLY A 103 -7.38 -1.86 -1.18
N ALA A 104 -6.28 -2.12 -0.47
CA ALA A 104 -5.39 -1.09 0.04
C ALA A 104 -4.76 -0.27 -1.09
N LEU A 105 -4.28 -0.93 -2.16
CA LEU A 105 -3.78 -0.22 -3.34
C LEU A 105 -4.85 0.70 -3.92
N GLY A 106 -6.07 0.21 -4.11
CA GLY A 106 -7.18 0.99 -4.66
C GLY A 106 -7.47 2.24 -3.83
N VAL A 107 -7.56 2.09 -2.51
CA VAL A 107 -7.75 3.23 -1.59
C VAL A 107 -6.57 4.20 -1.67
N GLY A 108 -5.34 3.72 -1.59
CA GLY A 108 -4.14 4.55 -1.65
C GLY A 108 -4.04 5.35 -2.95
N VAL A 109 -4.36 4.72 -4.09
CA VAL A 109 -4.38 5.36 -5.41
C VAL A 109 -5.45 6.44 -5.49
N VAL A 110 -6.67 6.17 -5.00
CA VAL A 110 -7.76 7.17 -4.97
C VAL A 110 -7.37 8.36 -4.10
N VAL A 111 -6.75 8.12 -2.94
CA VAL A 111 -6.28 9.18 -2.04
C VAL A 111 -5.19 10.01 -2.72
N LEU A 112 -4.18 9.37 -3.29
CA LEU A 112 -3.09 10.04 -4.00
C LEU A 112 -3.59 10.88 -5.16
N ALA A 113 -4.48 10.34 -6.00
CA ALA A 113 -5.08 11.08 -7.12
C ALA A 113 -5.87 12.31 -6.64
N ARG A 114 -6.59 12.19 -5.51
CA ARG A 114 -7.28 13.32 -4.88
C ARG A 114 -6.30 14.38 -4.36
N LEU A 115 -5.16 13.96 -3.79
CA LEU A 115 -4.12 14.88 -3.34
C LEU A 115 -3.47 15.63 -4.51
N MET A 116 -3.11 14.93 -5.58
CA MET A 116 -2.55 15.54 -6.80
C MET A 116 -3.48 16.61 -7.38
N ARG A 117 -4.79 16.33 -7.44
CA ARG A 117 -5.78 17.30 -7.94
C ARG A 117 -5.96 18.51 -7.04
N ARG A 118 -6.03 18.30 -5.72
CA ARG A 118 -6.35 19.38 -4.77
C ARG A 118 -5.16 20.25 -4.42
N TRP A 119 -3.98 19.65 -4.27
CA TRP A 119 -2.78 20.30 -3.75
C TRP A 119 -1.70 20.51 -4.81
N GLY A 120 -1.60 19.58 -5.76
CA GLY A 120 -0.67 19.71 -6.89
C GLY A 120 -1.22 20.59 -8.02
N HIS A 121 -2.48 21.03 -7.94
CA HIS A 121 -3.21 21.74 -9.00
C HIS A 121 -3.12 21.05 -10.37
N ALA A 122 -2.93 19.72 -10.36
CA ALA A 122 -2.80 18.94 -11.58
C ALA A 122 -4.14 18.85 -12.31
N SER A 123 -4.09 18.91 -13.64
CA SER A 123 -5.29 18.68 -14.47
C SER A 123 -5.80 17.24 -14.27
N ALA A 124 -7.10 17.03 -14.50
CA ALA A 124 -7.70 15.70 -14.37
C ALA A 124 -7.03 14.69 -15.32
N SER A 125 -6.72 15.11 -16.55
CA SER A 125 -6.02 14.27 -17.54
C SER A 125 -4.62 13.90 -17.08
N LEU A 126 -3.83 14.85 -16.58
CA LEU A 126 -2.48 14.57 -16.07
C LEU A 126 -2.52 13.66 -14.85
N THR A 127 -3.45 13.89 -13.92
CA THR A 127 -3.62 13.04 -12.74
C THR A 127 -3.95 11.61 -13.16
N ALA A 128 -4.88 11.44 -14.09
CA ALA A 128 -5.30 10.13 -14.57
C ALA A 128 -4.16 9.42 -15.33
N LEU A 129 -3.38 10.17 -16.13
CA LEU A 129 -2.19 9.65 -16.81
C LEU A 129 -1.14 9.15 -15.80
N MET A 130 -0.76 9.98 -14.83
CA MET A 130 0.24 9.62 -13.81
C MET A 130 -0.21 8.45 -12.93
N THR A 131 -1.49 8.44 -12.55
CA THR A 131 -2.09 7.34 -11.79
C THR A 131 -2.09 6.06 -12.60
N GLY A 132 -2.46 6.14 -13.88
CA GLY A 132 -2.41 4.98 -14.78
C GLY A 132 -1.00 4.48 -14.96
N MET A 133 0.00 5.36 -15.14
CA MET A 133 1.41 4.96 -15.25
C MET A 133 1.90 4.25 -13.99
N PHE A 134 1.52 4.75 -12.81
CA PHE A 134 1.82 4.10 -11.54
C PHE A 134 1.20 2.70 -11.46
N LEU A 135 -0.09 2.57 -11.79
CA LEU A 135 -0.81 1.29 -11.83
C LEU A 135 -0.24 0.32 -12.87
N ALA A 136 0.25 0.83 -14.00
CA ALA A 136 0.83 0.03 -15.08
C ALA A 136 2.28 -0.43 -14.80
N SER A 137 2.92 0.14 -13.76
CA SER A 137 4.33 -0.10 -13.48
C SER A 137 4.63 -1.58 -13.18
N GLY A 138 5.75 -2.06 -13.71
CA GLY A 138 6.18 -3.45 -13.52
C GLY A 138 6.54 -3.81 -12.08
N VAL A 139 6.82 -2.80 -11.24
CA VAL A 139 7.17 -2.97 -9.83
C VAL A 139 5.94 -3.20 -8.96
N LEU A 140 4.85 -2.47 -9.24
CA LEU A 140 3.64 -2.51 -8.43
C LEU A 140 2.91 -3.85 -8.57
N TRP A 141 3.01 -4.47 -9.75
CA TRP A 141 2.22 -5.63 -10.12
C TRP A 141 2.47 -6.87 -9.23
N PRO A 142 3.71 -7.37 -9.08
CA PRO A 142 3.98 -8.52 -8.21
C PRO A 142 3.66 -8.21 -6.75
N ILE A 143 3.74 -6.94 -6.36
CA ILE A 143 3.57 -6.50 -4.97
C ILE A 143 2.09 -6.50 -4.56
N CYS A 144 1.19 -6.06 -5.44
CA CYS A 144 -0.22 -5.87 -5.07
C CYS A 144 -1.08 -7.13 -5.27
N LEU A 145 -0.58 -8.09 -6.06
CA LEU A 145 -1.17 -9.42 -6.22
C LEU A 145 -0.61 -10.48 -5.28
N SER A 146 0.34 -10.14 -4.43
CA SER A 146 0.88 -11.06 -3.44
C SER A 146 0.40 -10.68 -2.05
N PHE A 147 0.52 -11.63 -1.12
CA PHE A 147 0.24 -11.36 0.29
C PHE A 147 1.42 -10.58 0.92
N ARG A 148 1.49 -9.28 0.62
CA ARG A 148 2.60 -8.39 1.03
C ARG A 148 2.11 -7.09 1.69
N PRO A 149 2.93 -6.47 2.54
CA PRO A 149 2.50 -5.29 3.30
C PRO A 149 2.56 -3.98 2.52
N ASP A 150 3.29 -3.93 1.40
CA ASP A 150 3.63 -2.71 0.67
C ASP A 150 2.40 -1.90 0.24
N ALA A 151 1.33 -2.58 -0.20
CA ALA A 151 0.10 -1.89 -0.62
C ALA A 151 -0.64 -1.26 0.58
N ALA A 152 -0.65 -1.94 1.73
CA ALA A 152 -1.21 -1.42 2.98
C ALA A 152 -0.37 -0.26 3.54
N GLU A 153 0.96 -0.41 3.57
CA GLU A 153 1.90 0.66 3.89
C GLU A 153 1.63 1.91 3.03
N PHE A 154 1.57 1.75 1.71
CA PHE A 154 1.28 2.83 0.77
C PHE A 154 -0.07 3.50 1.06
N MET A 155 -1.13 2.72 1.29
CA MET A 155 -2.46 3.23 1.63
C MET A 155 -2.42 4.11 2.88
N PHE A 156 -1.82 3.62 3.96
CA PHE A 156 -1.76 4.33 5.23
C PHE A 156 -0.88 5.57 5.14
N VAL A 157 0.25 5.53 4.42
CA VAL A 157 1.10 6.70 4.14
C VAL A 157 0.32 7.75 3.34
N ALA A 158 -0.42 7.35 2.30
CA ALA A 158 -1.22 8.26 1.50
C ALA A 158 -2.34 8.93 2.33
N LEU A 159 -3.02 8.14 3.18
CA LEU A 159 -4.01 8.65 4.12
C LEU A 159 -3.40 9.61 5.14
N ALA A 160 -2.22 9.31 5.69
CA ALA A 160 -1.51 10.19 6.61
C ALA A 160 -1.14 11.51 5.94
N GLY A 161 -0.62 11.46 4.70
CA GLY A 161 -0.36 12.65 3.90
C GLY A 161 -1.63 13.46 3.66
N ALA A 162 -2.76 12.80 3.40
CA ALA A 162 -4.04 13.49 3.25
C ALA A 162 -4.53 14.15 4.54
N ALA A 163 -4.36 13.50 5.69
CA ALA A 163 -4.68 14.06 7.00
C ALA A 163 -3.79 15.27 7.34
N LEU A 164 -2.49 15.16 7.05
CA LEU A 164 -1.49 16.21 7.26
C LEU A 164 -1.80 17.44 6.41
N LEU A 165 -2.10 17.24 5.13
CA LEU A 165 -2.36 18.32 4.18
C LEU A 165 -3.72 18.97 4.45
N ARG A 166 -4.80 18.20 4.66
CA ARG A 166 -6.17 18.76 4.66
C ARG A 166 -6.46 19.81 5.71
N TRP A 167 -5.74 19.89 6.83
CA TRP A 167 -6.06 20.90 7.82
C TRP A 167 -4.87 21.34 8.67
N GLU A 168 -4.30 22.47 8.27
CA GLU A 168 -3.28 23.20 8.99
C GLU A 168 -3.75 23.72 10.37
N ARG A 169 -5.06 23.63 10.68
CA ARG A 169 -5.70 24.12 11.91
C ARG A 169 -6.66 23.13 12.59
N SER A 170 -6.78 21.89 12.13
CA SER A 170 -7.73 20.91 12.72
C SER A 170 -7.00 19.85 13.54
N ALA A 171 -7.67 19.34 14.57
CA ALA A 171 -7.27 18.14 15.31
C ALA A 171 -7.07 16.92 14.40
N LEU A 172 -7.64 16.91 13.19
CA LEU A 172 -7.45 15.85 12.18
C LEU A 172 -5.98 15.62 11.80
N ARG A 173 -5.09 16.60 11.96
CA ARG A 173 -3.64 16.38 11.76
C ARG A 173 -3.08 15.29 12.69
N LEU A 174 -3.67 15.14 13.88
CA LEU A 174 -3.29 14.11 14.84
C LEU A 174 -3.61 12.71 14.33
N LEU A 175 -4.54 12.56 13.37
CA LEU A 175 -4.80 11.27 12.71
C LEU A 175 -3.64 10.81 11.85
N ALA A 176 -2.73 11.70 11.41
CA ALA A 176 -1.54 11.28 10.67
C ALA A 176 -0.66 10.33 11.50
N ILE A 177 -0.59 10.53 12.83
CA ILE A 177 0.24 9.73 13.74
C ILE A 177 -0.22 8.26 13.77
N PRO A 178 -1.48 7.91 14.13
CA PRO A 178 -1.91 6.52 14.13
C PRO A 178 -1.91 5.90 12.73
N LEU A 179 -2.10 6.68 11.66
CA LEU A 179 -1.98 6.18 10.28
C LEU A 179 -0.53 5.82 9.92
N LEU A 180 0.45 6.66 10.28
CA LEU A 180 1.87 6.38 10.08
C LEU A 180 2.34 5.21 10.96
N LEU A 181 1.84 5.11 12.19
CA LEU A 181 2.08 3.96 13.05
C LEU A 181 1.51 2.69 12.42
N ALA A 182 0.28 2.73 11.89
CA ALA A 182 -0.29 1.59 11.17
C ALA A 182 0.57 1.20 9.96
N ALA A 183 1.02 2.16 9.15
CA ALA A 183 1.94 1.90 8.03
C ALA A 183 3.23 1.21 8.51
N PHE A 184 3.84 1.72 9.58
CA PHE A 184 5.05 1.14 10.18
C PHE A 184 4.82 -0.28 10.70
N LEU A 185 3.68 -0.54 11.32
CA LEU A 185 3.27 -1.86 11.80
C LEU A 185 2.88 -2.83 10.68
N TYR A 186 2.81 -2.37 9.42
CA TYR A 186 2.83 -3.23 8.24
C TYR A 186 4.26 -3.41 7.72
N LYS A 187 5.02 -2.32 7.58
CA LYS A 187 6.38 -2.35 7.04
C LYS A 187 7.22 -1.18 7.58
N GLN A 188 8.44 -1.47 8.04
CA GLN A 188 9.31 -0.49 8.70
C GLN A 188 9.80 0.62 7.76
N SER A 189 9.80 0.38 6.44
CA SER A 189 10.14 1.39 5.42
C SER A 189 9.22 2.61 5.45
N ALA A 190 8.06 2.53 6.13
CA ALA A 190 7.16 3.66 6.36
C ALA A 190 7.84 4.83 7.09
N VAL A 191 8.94 4.57 7.81
CA VAL A 191 9.77 5.61 8.44
C VAL A 191 10.27 6.65 7.42
N SER A 192 10.47 6.26 6.16
CA SER A 192 10.85 7.19 5.09
C SER A 192 9.77 8.25 4.82
N ALA A 193 8.49 7.93 5.05
CA ALA A 193 7.41 8.89 4.92
C ALA A 193 7.49 9.98 6.00
N LEU A 194 7.96 9.65 7.21
CA LEU A 194 8.18 10.65 8.27
C LEU A 194 9.21 11.68 7.82
N ALA A 195 10.35 11.22 7.28
CA ALA A 195 11.37 12.11 6.73
C ALA A 195 10.82 12.99 5.59
N GLY A 196 10.02 12.41 4.68
CA GLY A 196 9.37 13.14 3.61
C GLY A 196 8.40 14.22 4.11
N PHE A 197 7.57 13.90 5.11
CA PHE A 197 6.64 14.86 5.71
C PHE A 197 7.34 15.94 6.53
N ALA A 198 8.38 15.58 7.29
CA ALA A 198 9.19 16.54 8.03
C ALA A 198 9.87 17.54 7.08
N ALA A 199 10.48 17.04 5.99
CA ALA A 199 11.08 17.88 4.96
C ALA A 199 10.04 18.80 4.30
N TYR A 200 8.86 18.28 3.97
CA TYR A 200 7.76 19.08 3.43
C TYR A 200 7.34 20.22 4.38
N LEU A 201 7.13 19.92 5.66
CA LEU A 201 6.78 20.92 6.68
C LEU A 201 7.89 21.96 6.87
N TRP A 202 9.14 21.53 6.86
CA TRP A 202 10.31 22.41 6.94
C TRP A 202 10.34 23.41 5.79
N LEU A 203 10.19 22.93 4.54
CA LEU A 203 10.18 23.75 3.33
C LEU A 203 8.99 24.73 3.30
N ARG A 204 7.91 24.44 4.02
CA ARG A 204 6.74 25.33 4.19
C ARG A 204 6.88 26.30 5.37
N GLY A 205 8.07 26.40 5.97
CA GLY A 205 8.37 27.32 7.08
C GLY A 205 7.87 26.84 8.44
N ARG A 206 7.45 25.57 8.57
CA ARG A 206 6.83 25.02 9.79
C ARG A 206 7.80 24.19 10.61
N ARG A 207 8.93 24.80 10.98
CA ARG A 207 10.04 24.10 11.64
C ARG A 207 9.63 23.41 12.94
N GLY A 208 8.82 24.07 13.79
CA GLY A 208 8.34 23.47 15.04
C GLY A 208 7.46 22.23 14.85
N ALA A 209 6.63 22.22 13.80
CA ALA A 209 5.84 21.03 13.46
C ALA A 209 6.70 19.93 12.84
N ALA A 210 7.71 20.30 12.04
CA ALA A 210 8.64 19.35 11.44
C ALA A 210 9.46 18.58 12.48
N VAL A 211 9.92 19.25 13.55
CA VAL A 211 10.64 18.62 14.67
C VAL A 211 9.75 17.61 15.41
N GLY A 212 8.44 17.85 15.52
CA GLY A 212 7.52 16.90 16.16
C GLY A 212 7.29 15.58 15.39
N PHE A 213 7.80 15.46 14.16
CA PHE A 213 7.74 14.25 13.33
C PHE A 213 9.05 13.46 13.29
N VAL A 214 10.14 14.01 13.84
CA VAL A 214 11.48 13.40 13.92
C VAL A 214 11.71 12.92 15.35
#